data_AF-A0A9D2PDN9-F1
#
_entry.id   AF-A0A9D2PDN9-F1
#
_cell.length_a   1.000
_cell.length_b   1.000
_cell.length_c   1.000
_cell.angle_alpha   90.00
_cell.angle_beta   90.00
_cell.angle_gamma   90.00
#
_symmetry.space_group_name_H-M   'P 1'
#
loop_
_entity.id
_entity.type
_entity.pdbx_description
1 polymer ?
#
loop_
_entity_poly.entity_id
_entity_poly.type
_entity_poly.pdbx_seq_one_letter_code
_entity_poly.pdbx_strand_id
1 'polypeptide(L)' 'GATVTASVVKEGKGRKVIVYKYKRKTGYHKKNGHRQLFTQVKIEKINA' A
#
# COMPACT_ATOMS: atom_id res chain seq x y z
N GLY A 1 -8.76 20.72 -20.84
CA GLY A 1 -8.60 20.01 -19.56
C GLY A 1 -7.14 20.09 -19.17
N ALA A 2 -6.85 20.37 -17.90
CA ALA A 2 -5.47 20.48 -17.39
C ALA A 2 -4.80 19.10 -17.36
N THR A 3 -3.53 19.03 -17.76
CA THR A 3 -2.75 17.78 -17.77
C THR A 3 -1.55 17.90 -16.84
N VAL A 4 -1.22 16.80 -16.15
CA VAL A 4 -0.08 16.75 -15.22
C VAL A 4 0.90 15.70 -15.70
N THR A 5 2.14 16.11 -15.93
CA THR A 5 3.23 15.21 -16.29
C THR A 5 3.96 14.77 -15.03
N ALA A 6 4.19 13.46 -14.91
CA ALA A 6 4.83 12.86 -13.74
C ALA A 6 5.69 11.66 -14.13
N SER A 7 6.76 11.42 -13.38
CA SER A 7 7.70 10.30 -13.57
C SER A 7 7.68 9.33 -12.39
N VAL A 8 7.79 8.03 -12.66
CA VAL A 8 7.82 6.99 -11.63
C VAL A 8 9.22 6.94 -11.00
N VAL A 9 9.28 7.14 -9.68
CA VAL A 9 10.55 7.16 -8.93
C VAL A 9 10.85 5.79 -8.34
N LYS A 10 9.82 5.10 -7.83
CA LYS A 10 10.01 3.81 -7.16
C LYS A 10 8.73 3.00 -7.13
N GLU A 11 8.89 1.69 -7.25
CA GLU A 11 7.86 0.71 -6.92
C GLU A 11 8.29 -0.09 -5.70
N GLY A 12 7.36 -0.34 -4.79
CA GLY A 12 7.70 -0.94 -3.52
C GLY A 12 6.56 -1.57 -2.76
N LYS A 13 6.94 -2.31 -1.72
CA LYS A 13 6.01 -2.88 -0.73
C LYS A 13 6.13 -2.08 0.56
N GLY A 14 5.00 -1.58 1.05
CA GLY A 14 4.88 -0.88 2.31
C GLY A 14 5.24 -1.77 3.51
N ARG A 15 5.12 -1.19 4.70
CA ARG A 15 5.39 -1.88 5.96
C ARG A 15 4.47 -3.10 6.12
N LYS A 16 4.99 -4.14 6.78
CA LYS A 16 4.21 -5.36 7.06
C LYS A 16 3.17 -5.05 8.14
N VAL A 17 1.90 -5.20 7.80
CA VAL A 17 0.78 -5.13 8.73
C VAL A 17 0.42 -6.55 9.14
N ILE A 18 0.31 -6.81 10.44
CA ILE A 18 -0.05 -8.14 10.96
C ILE A 18 -1.54 -8.10 11.33
N VAL A 19 -2.35 -8.87 10.60
CA VAL A 19 -3.76 -9.07 10.90
C VAL A 19 -3.90 -10.34 11.72
N TYR A 20 -4.24 -10.17 12.99
CA TYR A 20 -4.51 -11.27 13.90
C TYR A 20 -6.02 -11.37 14.18
N LYS A 21 -6.59 -12.56 13.97
CA LYS A 21 -7.98 -12.88 14.30
C LYS A 21 -7.98 -13.98 15.35
N TYR A 22 -8.78 -13.82 16.39
CA TYR A 22 -8.93 -14.77 17.47
C TYR A 22 -10.40 -14.91 17.86
N LYS A 23 -10.85 -16.13 18.14
CA LYS A 23 -12.18 -16.39 18.71
C LYS A 23 -12.05 -17.26 19.95
N ARG A 24 -12.50 -16.72 21.10
CA ARG A 24 -12.32 -17.34 22.42
C ARG A 24 -12.98 -18.71 22.50
N LYS A 25 -12.32 -19.66 23.16
CA LYS A 25 -12.78 -21.05 23.43
C LYS A 25 -13.10 -21.92 22.20
N THR A 26 -12.80 -21.47 20.98
CA THR A 26 -13.04 -22.25 19.74
C THR A 26 -11.75 -22.83 19.14
N GLY A 27 -10.60 -22.59 19.76
CA GLY A 27 -9.29 -22.91 19.19
C GLY A 27 -8.91 -22.03 17.99
N TYR A 28 -9.80 -21.19 17.47
CA TYR A 28 -9.55 -20.36 16.29
C TYR A 28 -8.60 -19.19 16.59
N HIS A 29 -7.44 -19.24 15.95
CA HIS A 29 -6.46 -18.17 15.88
C HIS A 29 -5.84 -18.14 14.47
N LYS A 30 -5.77 -16.96 13.85
CA LYS A 30 -5.18 -16.78 12.52
C LYS A 30 -4.32 -15.53 12.51
N LYS A 31 -3.06 -15.67 12.09
CA LYS A 31 -2.10 -14.57 11.96
C LYS A 31 -1.66 -14.47 10.50
N ASN A 32 -2.16 -13.46 9.80
CA ASN A 32 -1.78 -13.19 8.42
C ASN A 32 -0.98 -11.89 8.34
N GLY A 33 0.09 -11.89 7.56
CA GLY A 33 0.82 -10.66 7.21
C GLY A 33 0.30 -10.09 5.89
N HIS A 34 0.05 -8.79 5.85
CA HIS A 34 -0.22 -8.05 4.62
C HIS A 34 0.91 -7.05 4.33
N ARG A 35 1.27 -6.92 3.06
CA ARG A 35 2.17 -5.86 2.59
C ARG A 35 1.54 -5.21 1.36
N GLN A 36 1.20 -3.93 1.49
CA GLN A 36 0.57 -3.20 0.41
C GLN A 36 1.61 -2.77 -0.63
N LEU A 37 1.31 -2.98 -1.90
CA LEU A 37 2.10 -2.47 -3.01
C LEU A 37 1.82 -0.98 -3.21
N PHE A 38 2.84 -0.20 -3.54
CA PHE A 38 2.69 1.21 -3.88
C PHE A 38 3.71 1.63 -4.95
N THR A 39 3.35 2.70 -5.65
CA THR A 39 4.21 3.37 -6.63
C THR A 39 4.37 4.82 -6.19
N GLN A 40 5.61 5.26 -6.06
CA GLN A 40 5.97 6.64 -5.78
C GLN A 40 6.23 7.37 -7.08
N VAL A 41 5.50 8.47 -7.29
CA VAL A 41 5.56 9.28 -8.51
C VAL A 41 6.00 10.69 -8.14
N LYS A 42 6.88 11.29 -8.94
CA LYS A 42 7.28 12.69 -8.83
C LYS A 42 6.52 13.49 -9.88
N ILE A 43 5.86 14.56 -9.46
CA ILE A 43 5.16 15.49 -10.36
C ILE A 43 6.19 16.47 -10.93
N GLU A 44 6.18 16.65 -12.24
CA GLU A 44 7.16 17.50 -12.95
C GLU A 44 6.54 18.80 -13.43
N LYS A 45 5.38 18.74 -14.09
CA LYS A 45 4.69 19.92 -14.61
C LYS A 45 3.19 19.76 -14.54
N ILE A 46 2.53 20.86 -14.20
CA ILE A 46 1.08 21.02 -14.28
C ILE A 46 0.83 22.00 -15.42
N ASN A 47 0.19 21.55 -16.50
CA ASN A 47 -0.36 22.45 -17.51
C ASN A 47 -1.75 22.88 -17.03
N ALA A 48 -1.82 24.11 -16.52
CA ALA A 48 -3.06 24.80 -16.20
C ALA A 48 -3.58 25.52 -17.45
#